data_AF-A0A3D0PSI1-F1
#
_entry.id   AF-A0A3D0PSI1-F1
#
_cell.length_a   1.000
_cell.length_b   1.000
_cell.length_c   1.000
_cell.angle_alpha   90.00
_cell.angle_beta   90.00
_cell.angle_gamma   90.00
#
_symmetry.space_group_name_H-M   'P 1'
#
loop_
_entity.id
_entity.type
_entity.pdbx_description
1 polymer ?
#
loop_
_entity_poly.entity_id
_entity_poly.type
_entity_poly.pdbx_seq_one_letter_code
_entity_poly.pdbx_strand_id
1 'polypeptide(L)'
;VRGSADESYGIEVAKLAGVPNKVVKRAKRILAELTNNVSNLPAGQTPKAAKPEKNEPEQLMLTPPGEAKALECLRTLDVNTLTPIECMNQLAELVKMVKGESAHGS
;
A
#
# COMPACT_ATOMS: atom_id res chain seq x y z
N VAL A 1 -15.39 -30.01 -0.51
CA VAL A 1 -16.15 -28.74 -0.60
C VAL A 1 -15.35 -27.80 -1.50
N ARG A 2 -15.76 -27.61 -2.76
CA ARG A 2 -15.14 -26.67 -3.70
C ARG A 2 -16.06 -25.47 -3.82
N GLY A 3 -16.12 -24.69 -2.75
CA GLY A 3 -16.86 -23.44 -2.73
C GLY A 3 -15.88 -22.33 -3.06
N SER A 4 -16.21 -21.52 -4.07
CA SER A 4 -15.67 -20.18 -4.29
C SER A 4 -15.48 -19.53 -2.92
N ALA A 5 -14.23 -19.42 -2.48
CA ALA A 5 -13.91 -18.69 -1.27
C ALA A 5 -14.54 -17.30 -1.44
N ASP A 6 -15.42 -16.91 -0.51
CA ASP A 6 -16.15 -15.64 -0.51
C ASP A 6 -15.26 -14.55 -1.12
N GLU A 7 -15.61 -14.06 -2.31
CA GLU A 7 -14.72 -13.21 -3.13
C GLU A 7 -14.31 -11.93 -2.39
N SER A 8 -15.01 -11.60 -1.31
CA SER A 8 -14.76 -10.46 -0.41
C SER A 8 -14.03 -10.82 0.89
N TYR A 9 -13.96 -12.10 1.29
CA TYR A 9 -13.35 -12.52 2.55
C TYR A 9 -11.84 -12.27 2.57
N GLY A 10 -11.15 -12.56 1.46
CA GLY A 10 -9.71 -12.28 1.34
C GLY A 10 -9.36 -10.79 1.50
N ILE A 11 -10.24 -9.89 1.03
CA ILE A 11 -10.07 -8.44 1.17
C ILE A 11 -10.30 -8.00 2.62
N GLU A 12 -11.27 -8.60 3.32
CA GLU A 12 -11.58 -8.26 4.70
C GLU A 12 -10.51 -8.80 5.68
N VAL A 13 -9.94 -9.98 5.42
CA VAL A 13 -8.78 -10.50 6.17
C VAL A 13 -7.54 -9.63 5.94
N ALA A 14 -7.29 -9.18 4.70
CA ALA A 14 -6.19 -8.25 4.41
C ALA A 14 -6.33 -6.93 5.19
N LYS A 15 -7.55 -6.41 5.32
CA LYS A 15 -7.83 -5.22 6.13
C LYS A 15 -7.55 -5.47 7.61
N LEU A 16 -7.92 -6.63 8.16
CA LEU A 16 -7.60 -7.02 9.54
C LEU A 16 -6.09 -7.21 9.77
N ALA A 17 -5.36 -7.64 8.73
CA ALA A 17 -3.91 -7.76 8.74
C ALA A 17 -3.17 -6.42 8.61
N GLY A 18 -3.89 -5.29 8.62
CA GLY A 18 -3.29 -3.94 8.61
C GLY A 18 -2.97 -3.40 7.21
N VAL A 19 -3.51 -4.01 6.15
CA VAL A 19 -3.35 -3.46 4.79
C VAL A 19 -4.02 -2.07 4.71
N PRO A 20 -3.34 -1.06 4.14
CA PRO A 20 -3.86 0.31 4.09
C PRO A 20 -5.26 0.40 3.46
N ASN A 21 -6.15 1.17 4.09
CA ASN A 21 -7.55 1.33 3.66
C ASN A 21 -7.72 1.76 2.18
N LYS A 22 -6.74 2.49 1.62
CA LYS A 22 -6.73 2.89 0.20
C LYS A 22 -6.63 1.68 -0.73
N VAL A 23 -5.82 0.68 -0.37
CA VAL A 23 -5.64 -0.57 -1.14
C VAL A 23 -6.91 -1.42 -1.03
N VAL A 24 -7.44 -1.58 0.18
CA VAL A 24 -8.71 -2.28 0.42
C VAL A 24 -9.84 -1.67 -0.42
N LYS A 25 -9.95 -0.34 -0.46
CA LYS A 25 -10.96 0.37 -1.25
C LYS A 25 -10.78 0.17 -2.76
N ARG A 26 -9.54 0.18 -3.27
CA ARG A 26 -9.24 -0.11 -4.69
C ARG A 26 -9.59 -1.56 -5.04
N ALA A 27 -9.20 -2.52 -4.20
CA ALA A 27 -9.52 -3.93 -4.39
C ALA A 27 -11.04 -4.17 -4.44
N LYS A 28 -11.80 -3.55 -3.51
CA LYS A 28 -13.28 -3.62 -3.52
C LYS A 28 -13.89 -3.03 -4.80
N ARG A 29 -13.32 -1.95 -5.36
CA ARG A 29 -13.79 -1.35 -6.61
C ARG A 29 -13.54 -2.27 -7.81
N ILE A 30 -12.33 -2.79 -7.95
CA ILE A 30 -11.97 -3.72 -9.04
C ILE A 30 -12.84 -4.99 -8.96
N LEU A 31 -13.06 -5.51 -7.75
CA LEU A 31 -13.96 -6.64 -7.53
C LEU A 31 -15.39 -6.31 -8.01
N ALA A 32 -15.94 -5.17 -7.61
CA ALA A 32 -17.27 -4.74 -8.04
C ALA A 32 -17.36 -4.58 -9.58
N GLU A 33 -16.32 -4.03 -10.23
CA GLU A 33 -16.26 -3.93 -11.70
C GLU A 33 -16.26 -5.30 -12.36
N LEU A 34 -15.47 -6.26 -11.85
CA LEU A 34 -15.40 -7.61 -12.38
C LEU A 34 -16.72 -8.37 -12.17
N THR A 35 -17.31 -8.33 -10.97
CA THR A 35 -18.58 -8.98 -10.71
C THR A 35 -19.72 -8.36 -11.54
N ASN A 36 -19.75 -7.04 -11.69
CA ASN A 36 -20.75 -6.37 -12.53
C ASN A 36 -20.60 -6.70 -14.03
N ASN A 37 -19.37 -6.88 -14.53
CA ASN A 37 -19.13 -7.31 -15.91
C ASN A 37 -19.47 -8.79 -16.12
N VAL A 38 -19.30 -9.63 -15.10
CA VAL A 38 -19.68 -11.05 -15.15
C VAL A 38 -21.20 -11.24 -15.12
N SER A 39 -21.96 -10.36 -14.45
CA SER A 39 -23.43 -10.39 -14.42
C SER A 39 -24.11 -10.19 -15.79
N ASN A 40 -23.38 -9.69 -16.80
CA ASN A 40 -23.88 -9.49 -18.16
C ASN A 40 -23.42 -10.57 -19.16
N LEU A 41 -22.72 -11.62 -18.72
CA LEU A 41 -22.35 -12.74 -19.58
C LEU A 41 -23.38 -13.87 -19.45
N PRO A 42 -23.93 -14.39 -20.57
CA PRO A 42 -24.73 -15.61 -20.53
C PRO A 42 -23.90 -16.75 -19.95
N ALA A 43 -24.52 -17.55 -19.08
CA ALA A 43 -23.87 -18.63 -18.34
C ALA A 43 -23.09 -19.56 -19.29
N GLY A 44 -21.77 -19.64 -19.10
CA GLY A 44 -20.90 -20.55 -19.84
C GLY A 44 -19.66 -19.93 -20.47
N GLN A 45 -19.52 -18.60 -20.48
CA GLN A 45 -18.30 -17.95 -20.96
C GLN A 45 -17.41 -17.57 -19.77
N THR A 46 -16.35 -18.36 -19.55
CA THR A 46 -15.25 -17.96 -18.66
C THR A 46 -14.62 -16.68 -19.21
N PRO A 47 -14.40 -15.63 -18.40
CA PRO A 47 -13.72 -14.44 -18.88
C PRO A 47 -12.34 -14.82 -19.40
N LYS A 48 -12.13 -14.59 -20.69
CA LYS A 48 -10.85 -14.79 -21.37
C LYS A 48 -9.83 -13.96 -20.60
N ALA A 49 -8.87 -14.64 -19.96
CA ALA A 49 -7.81 -13.99 -19.20
C ALA A 49 -7.18 -12.90 -20.09
N ALA A 50 -7.50 -11.65 -19.79
CA ALA A 50 -6.90 -10.51 -20.47
C ALA A 50 -5.40 -10.61 -20.19
N LYS A 51 -4.61 -10.66 -21.27
CA LYS A 51 -3.15 -10.66 -21.20
C LYS A 51 -2.71 -9.56 -20.23
N PRO A 52 -1.78 -9.82 -19.31
CA PRO A 52 -1.22 -8.74 -18.52
C PRO A 52 -0.52 -7.80 -19.51
N GLU A 53 -1.08 -6.62 -19.70
CA GLU A 53 -0.36 -5.55 -20.37
C GLU A 53 0.94 -5.34 -19.62
N LYS A 54 2.00 -5.31 -20.41
CA LYS A 54 3.38 -5.16 -20.00
C LYS A 54 3.60 -3.69 -19.58
N ASN A 55 2.92 -3.27 -18.51
CA ASN A 55 3.28 -2.05 -17.79
C ASN A 55 4.28 -2.47 -16.72
N GLU A 56 5.54 -2.24 -17.07
CA GLU A 56 6.65 -1.78 -16.23
C GLU A 56 6.40 -1.86 -14.71
N PRO A 57 7.34 -2.38 -13.92
CA PRO A 57 7.21 -2.37 -12.47
C PRO A 57 7.44 -0.95 -11.98
N GLU A 58 6.48 -0.05 -12.19
CA GLU A 58 6.30 1.09 -11.31
C GLU A 58 5.84 0.52 -9.98
N GLN A 59 6.86 0.19 -9.20
CA GLN A 59 6.83 -0.11 -7.79
C GLN A 59 5.79 0.79 -7.13
N LEU A 60 4.62 0.21 -6.82
CA LEU A 60 3.57 0.82 -6.01
C LEU A 60 4.15 1.04 -4.61
N MET A 61 4.98 2.07 -4.45
CA MET A 61 5.45 2.56 -3.16
C MET A 61 4.25 3.22 -2.48
N LEU A 62 3.44 2.40 -1.83
CA LEU A 62 2.32 2.86 -1.00
C LEU A 62 2.83 3.35 0.36
N THR A 63 3.95 4.04 0.36
CA THR A 63 4.66 4.49 1.55
C THR A 63 4.05 5.82 2.01
N PRO A 64 3.58 5.92 3.27
CA PRO A 64 3.14 7.20 3.84
C PRO A 64 4.16 8.32 3.60
N PRO A 65 3.74 9.57 3.35
CA PRO A 65 4.66 10.66 3.02
C PRO A 65 5.78 10.88 4.04
N GLY A 66 5.49 10.68 5.33
CA GLY A 66 6.47 10.76 6.41
C GLY A 66 7.53 9.65 6.34
N GLU A 67 7.12 8.43 5.97
CA GLU A 67 8.04 7.29 5.79
C GLU A 67 8.90 7.44 4.53
N ALA A 68 8.34 7.95 3.42
CA ALA A 68 9.10 8.20 2.20
C ALA A 68 10.22 9.24 2.43
N LYS A 69 9.89 10.32 3.14
CA LYS A 69 10.85 11.38 3.48
C LYS A 69 11.94 10.90 4.45
N ALA A 70 11.56 10.11 5.46
CA ALA A 70 12.54 9.50 6.38
C ALA A 70 13.50 8.55 5.65
N LEU A 71 13.00 7.79 4.68
CA LEU A 71 13.81 6.91 3.83
C LEU A 71 14.84 7.67 2.99
N GLU A 72 14.47 8.80 2.40
CA GLU A 72 15.41 9.66 1.67
C GLU A 72 16.50 10.20 2.58
N CYS A 73 16.16 10.70 3.76
CA CYS A 73 17.14 11.17 4.74
C CYS A 73 18.12 10.06 5.16
N LEU A 74 17.64 8.85 5.41
CA LEU A 74 18.49 7.71 5.78
C LEU A 74 19.46 7.29 4.66
N ARG A 75 19.08 7.44 3.38
CA ARG A 75 19.97 7.10 2.26
C ARG A 75 21.19 8.01 2.16
N THR A 76 21.07 9.25 2.62
CA THR A 76 22.13 10.26 2.55
C THR A 76 22.88 10.47 3.86
N LEU A 77 22.45 9.82 4.94
CA LEU A 77 23.02 10.00 6.28
C LEU A 77 24.30 9.17 6.44
N ASP A 78 25.40 9.81 6.85
CA ASP A 78 26.65 9.12 7.22
C ASP A 78 26.93 9.24 8.73
N VAL A 79 26.65 8.16 9.44
CA VAL A 79 26.81 8.03 10.89
C VAL A 79 28.26 8.24 11.34
N ASN A 80 29.26 7.95 10.50
CA ASN A 80 30.67 8.06 10.87
C ASN A 80 31.16 9.52 10.96
N THR A 81 30.40 10.44 10.37
CA THR A 81 30.72 11.87 10.35
C THR A 81 29.98 12.68 11.40
N LEU A 82 28.99 12.05 12.05
CA LEU A 82 28.13 12.71 13.03
C LEU A 82 28.69 12.53 14.43
N THR A 83 28.61 13.60 15.22
CA THR A 83 28.82 13.49 16.67
C THR A 83 27.66 12.71 17.31
N PRO A 84 27.87 12.10 18.49
CA PRO A 84 26.82 11.35 19.17
C PRO A 84 25.53 12.15 19.37
N ILE A 85 25.62 13.46 19.65
CA ILE A 85 24.44 14.30 19.87
C ILE A 85 23.69 14.60 18.56
N GLU A 86 24.40 14.77 17.44
CA GLU A 86 23.79 14.97 16.13
C GLU A 86 23.06 13.71 15.65
N CYS A 87 23.65 12.54 15.87
CA CYS A 87 22.98 11.26 15.62
C CYS A 87 21.66 11.15 16.39
N MET A 88 21.67 11.48 17.68
CA MET A 88 20.46 11.43 18.51
C MET A 88 19.40 12.43 18.03
N ASN A 89 19.80 13.63 17.63
CA ASN A 89 18.89 14.64 17.09
C ASN A 89 18.26 14.19 15.76
N GLN A 90 19.06 13.65 14.84
CA GLN A 90 18.55 13.15 13.56
C GLN A 90 17.63 11.95 13.73
N LEU A 91 17.93 11.06 14.67
CA LEU A 91 17.04 9.95 14.99
C LEU A 91 15.70 10.44 15.53
N ALA A 92 15.70 11.43 16.42
CA ALA A 92 14.47 12.01 16.98
C ALA A 92 13.58 12.61 15.87
N GLU A 93 14.17 13.37 14.93
CA GLU A 93 13.45 13.96 13.80
C GLU A 93 12.86 12.88 12.87
N LEU A 94 13.62 11.83 12.55
CA LEU A 94 13.12 10.71 11.75
C LEU A 94 11.91 10.02 12.40
N VAL A 95 11.97 9.77 13.71
CA VAL A 95 10.86 9.17 14.45
C VAL A 95 9.61 10.06 14.42
N LYS A 96 9.79 11.38 14.58
CA LYS A 96 8.70 12.36 14.50
C LYS A 96 8.02 12.39 13.13
N MET A 97 8.82 12.32 12.06
CA MET A 97 8.31 12.26 10.68
C MET A 97 7.46 11.01 10.42
N VAL A 98 7.88 9.85 10.93
CA VAL A 98 7.16 8.58 10.75
C VAL A 98 5.91 8.50 11.64
N LYS A 99 5.95 9.03 12.87
CA LYS A 99 4.79 9.05 13.77
C LYS A 99 3.69 10.04 13.38
N GLY A 100 3.95 10.91 12.40
CA GLY A 100 2.97 11.93 11.97
C GLY A 100 2.82 13.09 12.95
N GLU A 101 3.79 13.28 13.84
CA GLU A 101 3.83 14.37 14.84
C GLU A 101 4.34 15.69 14.22
N SER A 102 4.05 15.92 12.94
CA SER A 102 4.17 17.26 12.36
C SER A 102 3.01 18.08 12.91
N ALA A 103 3.35 19.14 13.63
CA ALA A 103 2.43 20.03 14.32
C ALA A 103 1.14 20.26 13.52
N HIS A 104 0.01 19.84 14.09
CA HIS A 104 -1.29 20.37 13.70
C HIS A 104 -1.26 21.87 14.00
N GLY A 105 -0.94 22.63 12.96
CA GLY A 105 -0.83 24.08 12.98
C GLY A 105 -1.18 24.60 11.60
N SER A 106 -2.45 24.44 11.21
CA SER A 106 -3.30 25.35 10.42
C SER A 106 -4.60 24.64 10.05
#